data_AF-A0A2A5VEY5-F1
#
_entry.id   AF-A0A2A5VEY5-F1
#
_cell.length_a   1.000
_cell.length_b   1.000
_cell.length_c   1.000
_cell.angle_alpha   90.00
_cell.angle_beta   90.00
_cell.angle_gamma   90.00
#
_symmetry.space_group_name_H-M   'P 1'
#
loop_
_entity.id
_entity.type
_entity.pdbx_description
1 polymer ?
#
loop_
_entity_poly.entity_id
_entity_poly.type
_entity_poly.pdbx_seq_one_letter_code
_entity_poly.pdbx_strand_id
1 'polypeptide(L)'
;MSKSDPGNAIFVHDTPKQIEKKFRKAFLEIGNPASPVFEIAEHIVLPNTGKLLVEPKPEFGEPSTWIDLESFVAAVNNEEIHPFDAKMAVARGLTEVLSPVVEHFHENNGLLDAVNKITGSQ
;
A
#
# COMPACT_ATOMS: atom_id res chain seq x y z
N MET A 1 7.18 2.51 -11.49
CA MET A 1 6.43 1.25 -11.68
C MET A 1 6.31 0.95 -13.17
N SER A 2 6.59 -0.28 -13.64
CA SER A 2 6.42 -0.70 -15.04
C SER A 2 5.54 -1.96 -15.11
N LYS A 3 4.70 -2.07 -16.15
CA LYS A 3 3.85 -3.26 -16.38
C LYS A 3 4.65 -4.52 -16.74
N SER A 4 5.89 -4.36 -17.21
CA SER A 4 6.75 -5.48 -17.61
C SER A 4 7.17 -6.38 -16.45
N ASP A 5 7.12 -5.87 -15.22
CA ASP A 5 7.33 -6.66 -14.00
C ASP A 5 6.13 -6.46 -13.05
N PRO A 6 5.14 -7.36 -13.10
CA PRO A 6 3.93 -7.28 -12.26
C PRO A 6 4.21 -7.28 -10.76
N GLY A 7 5.37 -7.78 -10.32
CA GLY A 7 5.78 -7.77 -8.92
C GLY A 7 6.15 -6.37 -8.42
N ASN A 8 6.56 -5.49 -9.34
CA ASN A 8 7.05 -4.13 -9.08
C ASN A 8 6.01 -3.03 -9.41
N ALA A 9 4.75 -3.40 -9.56
CA ALA A 9 3.65 -2.48 -9.80
C ALA A 9 2.43 -2.85 -8.96
N ILE A 10 1.73 -1.87 -8.40
CA ILE A 10 0.38 -2.04 -7.87
C ILE A 10 -0.62 -1.76 -9.00
N PHE A 11 -1.56 -2.67 -9.24
CA PHE A 11 -2.65 -2.45 -10.17
C PHE A 11 -3.90 -2.01 -9.41
N VAL A 12 -4.70 -1.16 -10.03
CA VAL A 12 -5.93 -0.61 -9.42
C VAL A 12 -6.99 -1.67 -9.11
N HIS A 13 -6.87 -2.86 -9.70
CA HIS A 13 -7.72 -4.03 -9.48
C HIS A 13 -7.03 -5.13 -8.65
N ASP A 14 -5.84 -4.85 -8.08
CA ASP A 14 -5.23 -5.81 -7.16
C ASP A 14 -6.13 -5.99 -5.94
N THR A 15 -6.36 -7.25 -5.57
CA THR A 15 -7.06 -7.60 -4.33
C THR A 15 -6.24 -7.18 -3.10
N PRO A 16 -6.87 -7.03 -1.92
CA PRO A 16 -6.17 -6.76 -0.65
C PRO A 16 -4.94 -7.67 -0.43
N LYS A 17 -5.10 -8.97 -0.71
CA LYS A 17 -4.04 -9.98 -0.57
C LYS A 17 -2.88 -9.78 -1.55
N GLN A 18 -3.17 -9.32 -2.77
CA GLN A 18 -2.13 -9.02 -3.77
C GLN A 18 -1.35 -7.76 -3.38
N ILE A 19 -2.05 -6.70 -2.94
CA ILE A 19 -1.43 -5.47 -2.43
C ILE A 19 -0.51 -5.80 -1.25
N GLU A 20 -1.01 -6.53 -0.24
CA GLU A 20 -0.22 -6.96 0.92
C GLU A 20 1.03 -7.76 0.51
N LYS A 21 0.90 -8.71 -0.42
CA LYS A 21 2.02 -9.50 -0.93
C LYS A 21 3.08 -8.64 -1.63
N LYS A 22 2.67 -7.62 -2.39
CA LYS A 22 3.58 -6.68 -3.06
C LYS A 22 4.27 -5.79 -2.04
N PHE A 23 3.54 -5.24 -1.07
CA PHE A 23 4.11 -4.41 0.00
C PHE A 23 5.07 -5.16 0.91
N ARG A 24 4.86 -6.46 1.19
CA ARG A 24 5.83 -7.28 1.93
C ARG A 24 7.22 -7.28 1.27
N LYS A 25 7.26 -7.21 -0.07
CA LYS A 25 8.50 -7.20 -0.86
C LYS A 25 8.96 -5.81 -1.28
N ALA A 26 8.12 -4.79 -1.10
CA ALA A 26 8.43 -3.43 -1.52
C ALA A 26 9.67 -2.91 -0.81
N PHE A 27 10.50 -2.16 -1.55
CA PHE A 27 11.65 -1.50 -0.98
C PHE A 27 11.21 -0.36 -0.06
N LEU A 28 11.85 -0.27 1.12
CA LEU A 28 11.68 0.83 2.05
C LEU A 28 13.06 1.22 2.58
N GLU A 29 13.49 2.43 2.23
CA GLU A 29 14.71 3.05 2.72
C GLU A 29 14.35 3.92 3.91
N ILE A 30 14.85 3.54 5.09
CA ILE A 30 14.55 4.22 6.34
C ILE A 30 15.17 5.63 6.31
N GLY A 31 14.40 6.63 6.75
CA GLY A 31 14.83 8.03 6.80
C GLY A 31 14.84 8.76 5.46
N ASN A 32 14.52 8.10 4.34
CA ASN A 32 14.37 8.74 3.03
C ASN A 32 12.88 8.86 2.66
N PRO A 33 12.25 10.07 2.75
CA PRO A 33 10.84 10.26 2.38
C PRO A 33 10.51 9.87 0.93
N ALA A 34 11.48 9.90 0.02
CA ALA A 34 11.31 9.50 -1.37
C ALA A 34 11.36 7.97 -1.58
N SER A 35 11.32 7.18 -0.50
CA SER A 35 11.23 5.73 -0.63
C SER A 35 9.87 5.32 -1.21
N PRO A 36 9.77 4.31 -2.10
CA PRO A 36 8.53 4.01 -2.83
C PRO A 36 7.29 3.77 -1.95
N VAL A 37 7.47 3.19 -0.76
CA VAL A 37 6.37 2.98 0.19
C VAL A 37 5.89 4.31 0.78
N PHE A 38 6.80 5.23 1.08
CA PHE A 38 6.47 6.56 1.57
C PHE A 38 5.85 7.45 0.49
N GLU A 39 6.31 7.36 -0.76
CA GLU A 39 5.67 8.07 -1.88
C GLU A 39 4.19 7.66 -2.07
N ILE A 40 3.88 6.36 -1.92
CA ILE A 40 2.48 5.90 -1.96
C ILE A 40 1.69 6.44 -0.76
N ALA A 41 2.31 6.49 0.41
CA ALA A 41 1.68 7.05 1.60
C ALA A 41 1.36 8.55 1.41
N GLU A 42 2.31 9.32 0.90
CA GLU A 42 2.22 10.77 0.68
C GLU A 42 1.22 11.15 -0.40
N HIS A 43 1.29 10.49 -1.56
CA HIS A 43 0.59 10.95 -2.75
C HIS A 43 -0.74 10.23 -2.98
N ILE A 44 -0.99 9.11 -2.30
CA ILE A 44 -2.19 8.31 -2.51
C ILE A 44 -2.95 8.11 -1.20
N VAL A 45 -2.33 7.56 -0.16
CA VAL A 45 -3.06 7.18 1.04
C VAL A 45 -3.49 8.41 1.85
N LEU A 46 -2.54 9.23 2.32
CA LEU A 46 -2.82 10.40 3.15
C LEU A 46 -3.81 11.40 2.52
N PRO A 47 -3.73 11.74 1.21
CA PRO A 47 -4.70 12.64 0.59
C PRO A 47 -6.13 12.09 0.53
N ASN A 48 -6.30 10.76 0.52
CA ASN A 48 -7.62 10.13 0.40
C ASN A 48 -8.21 9.73 1.76
N THR A 49 -7.40 9.24 2.70
CA THR A 49 -7.86 8.75 4.01
C THR A 49 -7.64 9.76 5.14
N GLY A 50 -6.75 10.73 4.94
CA GLY A 50 -6.31 11.68 5.97
C GLY A 50 -5.40 11.08 7.04
N LYS A 51 -5.08 9.77 6.98
CA LYS A 51 -4.32 9.08 8.03
C LYS A 51 -3.69 7.75 7.59
N LEU A 52 -2.67 7.35 8.32
CA LEU A 52 -2.08 6.00 8.31
C LEU A 52 -2.33 5.35 9.67
N LEU A 53 -2.96 4.17 9.66
CA LEU A 53 -3.17 3.37 10.87
C LEU A 53 -2.11 2.27 10.93
N VAL A 54 -1.29 2.28 11.98
CA VAL A 54 -0.28 1.27 12.25
C VAL A 54 -0.82 0.34 13.32
N GLU A 55 -0.95 -0.94 12.99
CA GLU A 55 -1.46 -1.98 13.87
C GLU A 55 -0.42 -3.11 13.95
N PRO A 56 0.61 -2.96 14.81
CA PRO A 56 1.54 -4.05 15.06
C PRO A 56 0.82 -5.17 15.80
N LYS A 57 1.46 -6.34 15.91
CA LYS A 57 0.94 -7.34 16.85
C LYS A 57 1.04 -6.80 18.27
N PRO A 58 0.11 -7.14 19.19
CA PRO A 58 0.11 -6.63 20.57
C PRO A 58 1.42 -6.86 21.34
N GLU A 59 2.15 -7.92 21.00
CA GLU A 59 3.46 -8.24 21.59
C GLU A 59 4.61 -7.30 21.15
N PHE A 60 4.40 -6.50 20.09
CA PHE A 60 5.39 -5.61 19.48
C PHE A 60 5.03 -4.12 19.56
N GLY A 61 3.86 -3.77 20.10
CA GLY A 61 3.45 -2.38 20.29
C GLY A 61 1.94 -2.20 20.32
N GLU A 62 1.52 -0.96 20.48
CA GLU A 62 0.12 -0.55 20.47
C GLU A 62 -0.26 0.11 19.13
N PRO A 63 -1.54 0.04 18.71
CA PRO A 63 -2.00 0.75 17.53
C PRO A 63 -1.76 2.26 17.62
N SER A 64 -1.34 2.88 16.51
CA SER A 64 -1.08 4.33 16.42
C SER A 64 -1.62 4.90 15.10
N THR A 65 -1.93 6.20 15.11
CA THR A 65 -2.46 6.92 13.95
C THR A 65 -1.55 8.10 13.62
N TRP A 66 -1.21 8.22 12.33
CA TRP A 66 -0.31 9.25 11.81
C TRP A 66 -1.02 10.03 10.71
N ILE A 67 -0.91 11.36 10.71
CA ILE A 67 -1.68 12.24 9.82
C ILE A 67 -0.82 13.03 8.82
N ASP A 68 0.50 12.95 8.95
CA ASP A 68 1.46 13.58 8.07
C ASP A 68 2.63 12.62 7.80
N LEU A 69 3.28 12.81 6.65
CA LEU A 69 4.36 11.93 6.23
C LEU A 69 5.63 12.13 7.07
N GLU A 70 5.93 13.38 7.45
CA GLU A 70 7.19 13.72 8.13
C GLU A 70 7.30 13.00 9.48
N SER A 71 6.25 13.08 10.31
CA SER A 71 6.18 12.38 11.59
C SER A 71 6.22 10.87 11.43
N PHE A 72 5.52 10.33 10.41
CA PHE A 72 5.53 8.90 10.11
C PHE A 72 6.92 8.39 9.70
N VAL A 73 7.63 9.11 8.81
CA VAL A 73 9.00 8.75 8.40
C VAL A 73 9.96 8.85 9.59
N ALA A 74 9.84 9.90 10.40
CA ALA A 74 10.65 10.07 11.60
C ALA A 74 10.43 8.92 12.61
N ALA A 75 9.19 8.48 12.81
CA ALA A 75 8.87 7.37 13.69
C ALA A 75 9.44 6.03 13.19
N VAL A 76 9.45 5.79 11.87
CA VAL A 76 10.14 4.61 11.30
C VAL A 76 11.66 4.73 11.48
N ASN A 77 12.22 5.93 11.28
CA ASN A 77 13.66 6.19 11.43
C ASN A 77 14.15 6.04 12.88
N ASN A 78 13.31 6.39 13.85
CA ASN A 78 13.63 6.30 15.27
C ASN A 78 13.22 4.95 15.89
N GLU A 79 12.85 3.97 15.07
CA GLU A 79 12.42 2.63 15.49
C GLU A 79 11.15 2.57 16.36
N GLU A 80 10.37 3.66 16.43
CA GLU A 80 9.04 3.68 17.07
C GLU A 80 8.04 2.84 16.25
N ILE A 81 8.18 2.85 14.92
CA ILE A 81 7.44 1.98 14.01
C ILE A 81 8.43 1.05 13.32
N HIS A 82 8.23 -0.25 13.48
CA HIS A 82 9.03 -1.21 12.75
C HIS A 82 8.77 -1.09 11.22
N PRO A 83 9.80 -1.15 10.35
CA PRO A 83 9.63 -0.95 8.91
C PRO A 83 8.61 -1.88 8.25
N PHE A 84 8.43 -3.09 8.77
CA PHE A 84 7.39 -4.00 8.30
C PHE A 84 5.98 -3.46 8.58
N ASP A 85 5.74 -2.95 9.78
CA ASP A 85 4.43 -2.42 10.17
C ASP A 85 4.11 -1.14 9.40
N ALA A 86 5.12 -0.31 9.10
CA ALA A 86 4.97 0.83 8.20
C ALA A 86 4.51 0.40 6.80
N LYS A 87 5.15 -0.63 6.21
CA LYS A 87 4.71 -1.18 4.91
C LYS A 87 3.27 -1.68 4.97
N MET A 88 2.89 -2.37 6.04
CA MET A 88 1.55 -2.93 6.18
C MET A 88 0.50 -1.84 6.44
N ALA A 89 0.84 -0.77 7.15
CA ALA A 89 -0.04 0.39 7.34
C ALA A 89 -0.37 1.05 5.99
N VAL A 90 0.64 1.30 5.16
CA VAL A 90 0.44 1.87 3.82
C VAL A 90 -0.33 0.91 2.91
N ALA A 91 -0.05 -0.40 2.97
CA ALA A 91 -0.77 -1.41 2.21
C ALA A 91 -2.28 -1.43 2.54
N ARG A 92 -2.63 -1.35 3.83
CA ARG A 92 -4.02 -1.29 4.30
C ARG A 92 -4.71 -0.01 3.83
N GLY A 93 -4.07 1.15 4.02
CA GLY A 93 -4.61 2.42 3.54
C GLY A 93 -4.82 2.43 2.02
N LEU A 94 -3.88 1.89 1.25
CA LEU A 94 -4.04 1.78 -0.21
C LEU A 94 -5.19 0.83 -0.58
N THR A 95 -5.39 -0.24 0.18
CA THR A 95 -6.51 -1.17 -0.02
C THR A 95 -7.85 -0.46 0.17
N GLU A 96 -7.97 0.38 1.19
CA GLU A 96 -9.17 1.20 1.42
C GLU A 96 -9.44 2.13 0.24
N VAL A 97 -8.41 2.84 -0.22
CA VAL A 97 -8.49 3.76 -1.37
C VAL A 97 -8.93 3.05 -2.66
N LEU A 98 -8.45 1.83 -2.90
CA LEU A 98 -8.76 1.07 -4.12
C LEU A 98 -10.04 0.23 -4.02
N SER A 99 -10.64 0.12 -2.84
CA SER A 99 -11.82 -0.72 -2.61
C SER A 99 -12.96 -0.50 -3.61
N PRO A 100 -13.34 0.74 -3.99
CA PRO A 100 -14.47 0.94 -4.92
C PRO A 100 -14.17 0.42 -6.33
N VAL A 101 -12.90 0.45 -6.76
CA VAL A 101 -12.48 -0.06 -8.08
C VAL A 101 -12.50 -1.58 -8.09
N VAL A 102 -12.03 -2.21 -7.01
CA VAL A 102 -12.05 -3.67 -6.85
C VAL A 102 -13.48 -4.20 -6.83
N GLU A 103 -14.37 -3.54 -6.08
CA GLU A 103 -15.81 -3.87 -6.05
C GLU A 103 -16.44 -3.74 -7.44
N HIS A 104 -16.15 -2.67 -8.17
CA HIS A 104 -16.66 -2.48 -9.53
C HIS A 104 -16.25 -3.62 -10.47
N PHE A 105 -14.99 -4.07 -10.44
CA PHE A 105 -14.54 -5.19 -11.26
C PHE A 105 -15.15 -6.53 -10.82
N HIS A 106 -15.38 -6.72 -9.53
CA HIS A 106 -16.03 -7.93 -9.00
C HIS A 106 -17.49 -8.05 -9.44
N GLU A 107 -18.22 -6.93 -9.48
CA GLU A 107 -19.60 -6.90 -10.01
C GLU A 107 -19.64 -7.02 -11.54
N ASN A 108 -18.55 -6.65 -12.23
CA ASN A 108 -18.45 -6.60 -13.68
C ASN A 108 -17.29 -7.45 -14.20
N ASN A 109 -17.26 -8.75 -13.83
CA ASN A 109 -16.14 -9.67 -14.12
C ASN A 109 -15.65 -9.65 -15.58
N GLY A 110 -16.56 -9.47 -16.55
CA GLY A 110 -16.20 -9.39 -17.98
C GLY A 110 -15.29 -8.21 -18.33
N LEU A 111 -15.28 -7.12 -17.54
CA LEU A 111 -14.36 -6.01 -17.72
C LEU A 111 -12.93 -6.40 -17.34
N LEU A 112 -12.75 -7.14 -16.24
CA LEU A 112 -11.43 -7.60 -15.82
C LEU A 112 -10.87 -8.61 -16.81
N ASP A 113 -11.71 -9.50 -17.35
CA ASP A 113 -11.32 -10.42 -18.43
C ASP A 113 -10.85 -9.67 -19.68
N ALA A 114 -11.52 -8.57 -20.05
CA ALA A 114 -11.11 -7.74 -21.17
C ALA A 114 -9.75 -7.08 -20.93
N VAL A 115 -9.51 -6.58 -19.70
CA VAL A 115 -8.20 -6.02 -19.30
C VAL A 115 -7.12 -7.09 -19.41
N ASN A 116 -7.34 -8.28 -18.86
CA ASN A 116 -6.37 -9.39 -18.86
C ASN A 116 -6.00 -9.83 -20.29
N LYS A 117 -6.97 -9.85 -21.21
CA LYS A 117 -6.72 -10.13 -22.64
C LYS A 117 -5.83 -9.08 -23.30
N ILE A 118 -5.95 -7.81 -22.94
CA ILE A 118 -5.13 -6.73 -23.49
C ILE A 118 -3.71 -6.77 -22.91
N THR A 119 -3.57 -7.10 -21.62
CA THR A 119 -2.27 -7.05 -20.92
C THR A 119 -1.49 -8.36 -20.98
N GLY A 120 -2.06 -9.44 -21.53
CA GLY A 120 -1.43 -10.76 -21.56
C GLY A 120 -1.23 -11.37 -20.18
N SER A 121 -1.99 -10.91 -19.18
CA SER A 121 -1.92 -11.38 -17.81
C SER A 121 -2.88 -12.56 -17.64
N GLN A 122 -2.40 -13.78 -17.93
CA GLN A 122 -3.03 -15.03 -17.53
C GLN A 122 -2.19 -15.72 -16.46
#